data_AF-A0A914Y0Q2-F1
#
_entry.id   AF-A0A914Y0Q2-F1
#
_cell.length_a   1.000
_cell.length_b   1.000
_cell.length_c   1.000
_cell.angle_alpha   90.00
_cell.angle_beta   90.00
_cell.angle_gamma   90.00
#
_symmetry.space_group_name_H-M   'P 1'
#
loop_
_entity.id
_entity.type
_entity.pdbx_description
1 polymer ?
#
loop_
_entity_poly.entity_id
_entity_poly.type
_entity_poly.pdbx_seq_one_letter_code
_entity_poly.pdbx_strand_id
1 'polypeptide(L)'
;MASFITRVERSAPIFSRITGLIRSGQMKWENRPLWYDVYAAAPPFVDPIWDIKMPKADEPIRSIMYKEDVIRAKFYSEFRNSGVTAVENSSKPSLCEQFIDQFESERKANPEMNEDELYMRASNVLIEHGLLKKRV
;
A
#
# COMPACT_ATOMS: atom_id res chain seq x y z
N MET A 1 21.99 11.88 41.16
CA MET A 1 20.59 11.41 41.25
C MET A 1 19.86 11.37 39.91
N ALA A 2 20.13 12.25 38.93
CA ALA A 2 19.43 12.27 37.63
C ALA A 2 19.63 11.04 36.71
N SER A 3 20.72 10.28 36.86
CA SER A 3 21.02 9.12 35.99
C SER A 3 19.94 8.03 36.03
N PHE A 4 19.24 7.87 37.16
CA PHE A 4 18.26 6.79 37.34
C PHE A 4 16.93 7.04 36.61
N ILE A 5 16.57 8.30 36.34
CA ILE A 5 15.30 8.67 35.66
C ILE A 5 15.43 8.55 34.12
N THR A 6 16.65 8.64 33.59
CA THR A 6 16.91 8.65 32.14
C THR A 6 16.87 7.27 31.48
N ARG A 7 17.02 6.19 32.26
CA ARG A 7 17.07 4.80 31.78
C ARG A 7 15.82 4.01 32.20
N VAL A 8 14.65 4.62 32.01
CA VAL A 8 13.36 4.02 32.32
C VAL A 8 12.47 4.08 31.08
N GLU A 9 12.72 3.19 30.14
CA GLU A 9 12.01 3.11 28.86
C GLU A 9 10.53 2.79 29.01
N ARG A 10 10.14 2.10 30.09
CA ARG A 10 8.75 1.69 30.37
C ARG A 10 7.87 2.77 30.98
N SER A 11 8.44 3.83 31.56
CA SER A 11 7.62 4.78 32.33
C SER A 11 6.99 5.88 31.50
N ALA A 12 7.65 6.34 30.43
CA ALA A 12 7.15 7.39 29.56
C ALA A 12 7.98 7.51 28.27
N PRO A 13 7.41 8.12 27.20
CA PRO A 13 8.15 8.50 26.01
C PRO A 13 9.39 9.34 26.33
N ILE A 14 10.41 9.24 25.49
CA ILE A 14 11.68 9.97 25.65
C ILE A 14 11.47 11.49 25.78
N PHE A 15 10.51 12.04 25.03
CA PHE A 15 10.19 13.46 25.02
C PHE A 15 9.64 13.94 26.36
N SER A 16 8.69 13.21 26.94
CA SER A 16 8.10 13.52 28.24
C SER A 16 9.13 13.41 29.37
N ARG A 17 10.04 12.43 29.30
CA ARG A 17 11.11 12.26 30.30
C ARG A 17 12.10 13.42 30.28
N ILE A 18 12.55 13.86 29.11
CA ILE A 18 13.45 15.01 28.99
C ILE A 18 12.75 16.31 29.39
N THR A 19 11.50 16.50 28.94
CA THR A 19 10.69 17.66 29.34
C THR A 19 10.53 17.72 30.87
N GLY A 20 10.30 16.58 31.53
CA GLY A 20 10.24 16.50 32.99
C GLY A 20 11.56 16.83 33.68
N LEU A 21 12.70 16.37 33.12
CA LEU A 21 14.03 16.70 33.65
C LEU A 21 14.35 18.20 33.53
N ILE A 22 13.96 18.80 32.40
CA ILE A 22 14.10 20.24 32.18
C ILE A 22 13.22 21.02 33.18
N ARG A 23 11.93 20.66 33.29
CA ARG A 23 10.97 21.35 34.17
C ARG A 23 11.30 21.22 35.65
N SER A 24 11.90 20.10 36.07
CA SER A 24 12.33 19.86 37.46
C SER A 24 13.69 20.51 37.80
N GLY A 25 14.33 21.19 36.83
CA GLY A 25 15.65 21.81 37.01
C GLY A 25 16.81 20.81 37.10
N GLN A 26 16.55 19.51 36.93
CA GLN A 26 17.58 18.47 36.89
C GLN A 26 18.40 18.51 35.59
N MET A 27 17.86 19.13 34.53
CA MET A 27 18.54 19.41 33.28
C MET A 27 18.37 20.89 32.92
N LYS A 28 19.47 21.59 32.62
CA LYS A 28 19.41 22.97 32.10
C LYS A 28 18.81 22.97 30.70
N TRP A 29 18.06 24.01 30.35
CA TRP A 29 17.49 24.20 29.01
C TRP A 29 18.54 24.17 27.90
N GLU A 30 19.72 24.73 28.17
CA GLU A 30 20.88 24.76 27.27
C GLU A 30 21.43 23.36 26.97
N ASN A 31 21.21 22.40 27.87
CA ASN A 31 21.70 21.02 27.76
C ASN A 31 20.65 20.08 27.15
N ARG A 32 19.53 20.60 26.62
CA ARG A 32 18.54 19.76 25.95
C ARG A 32 19.16 19.10 24.71
N PRO A 33 18.77 17.87 24.36
CA PRO A 33 19.27 17.21 23.16
C PRO A 33 18.89 17.97 21.90
N LEU A 34 19.74 17.88 20.87
CA LEU A 34 19.50 18.54 19.57
C LEU A 34 18.15 18.18 18.95
N TRP A 35 17.71 16.93 19.09
CA TRP A 35 16.44 16.45 18.55
C TRP A 35 15.21 17.00 19.29
N TYR A 36 15.37 17.57 20.49
CA TYR A 36 14.25 18.02 21.33
C TYR A 36 13.41 19.09 20.61
N ASP A 37 14.08 20.06 19.99
CA ASP A 37 13.40 21.15 19.28
C ASP A 37 12.71 20.64 18.01
N VAL A 38 13.30 19.64 17.34
CA VAL A 38 12.69 18.97 16.18
C VAL A 38 11.41 18.23 16.59
N TYR A 39 11.46 17.48 17.70
CA TYR A 39 10.29 16.78 18.23
C TYR A 39 9.21 17.75 18.69
N ALA A 40 9.58 18.87 19.33
CA ALA A 40 8.64 19.88 19.79
C ALA A 40 7.95 20.61 18.62
N ALA A 41 8.67 20.85 17.52
CA ALA A 41 8.12 21.48 16.33
C ALA A 41 7.27 20.53 15.47
N ALA A 42 7.70 19.26 15.35
CA ALA A 42 7.06 18.24 14.54
C ALA A 42 6.91 16.94 15.35
N PRO A 43 5.94 16.88 16.29
CA PRO A 43 5.72 15.67 17.07
C PRO A 43 5.16 14.54 16.20
N PRO A 44 5.46 13.27 16.52
CA PRO A 44 4.87 12.13 15.84
C PRO A 44 3.35 12.06 16.11
N PHE A 45 2.60 11.43 15.19
CA PHE A 45 1.15 11.25 15.35
C PHE A 45 0.80 10.36 16.56
N VAL A 46 1.63 9.35 16.84
CA VAL A 46 1.53 8.50 18.02
C VAL A 46 2.83 8.58 18.79
N ASP A 47 2.75 8.87 20.09
CA ASP A 47 3.92 8.91 20.95
C ASP A 47 4.58 7.52 21.08
N PRO A 48 5.92 7.44 21.08
CA PRO A 48 6.66 6.20 21.26
C PRO A 48 6.60 5.73 22.71
N ILE A 49 5.49 5.11 23.09
CA ILE A 49 5.26 4.48 24.40
C ILE A 49 5.77 3.03 24.37
N TRP A 50 6.20 2.51 25.51
CA TRP A 50 6.72 1.14 25.60
C TRP A 50 5.67 0.06 25.24
N ASP A 51 4.40 0.30 25.60
CA ASP A 51 3.26 -0.59 25.36
C ASP A 51 2.42 -0.12 24.18
N ILE A 52 3.08 0.41 23.13
CA ILE A 52 2.37 0.68 21.87
C ILE A 52 1.83 -0.66 21.38
N LYS A 53 0.50 -0.77 21.37
CA LYS A 53 -0.21 -1.83 20.67
C LYS A 53 0.01 -1.63 19.18
N MET A 54 1.05 -2.25 18.63
CA MET A 54 1.18 -2.45 17.19
C MET A 54 -0.06 -3.22 16.70
N PRO A 55 -0.45 -3.07 15.42
CA PRO A 55 -1.49 -3.92 14.84
C PRO A 55 -1.19 -5.36 15.24
N LYS A 56 -2.16 -6.00 15.89
CA LYS A 56 -1.94 -7.30 16.55
C LYS A 56 -1.48 -8.28 15.48
N ALA A 57 -0.51 -9.14 15.80
CA ALA A 57 -0.09 -10.22 14.90
C ALA A 57 -1.28 -11.10 14.43
N ASP A 58 -2.36 -11.12 15.23
CA ASP A 58 -3.59 -11.89 14.98
C ASP A 58 -4.73 -11.07 14.36
N GLU A 59 -4.53 -9.78 14.03
CA GLU A 59 -5.55 -9.02 13.30
C GLU A 59 -5.57 -9.51 11.84
N PRO A 60 -6.69 -10.08 11.35
CA PRO A 60 -6.72 -10.62 10.00
C PRO A 60 -6.61 -9.48 8.99
N ILE A 61 -5.46 -9.36 8.35
CA ILE A 61 -5.26 -8.44 7.25
C ILE A 61 -6.23 -8.84 6.13
N ARG A 62 -7.10 -7.91 5.74
CA ARG A 62 -8.05 -8.13 4.65
C ARG A 62 -7.29 -8.34 3.34
N SER A 63 -7.71 -9.32 2.56
CA SER A 63 -7.24 -9.47 1.19
C SER A 63 -7.66 -8.25 0.35
N ILE A 64 -6.75 -7.76 -0.49
CA ILE A 64 -6.99 -6.67 -1.43
C ILE A 64 -7.33 -7.31 -2.77
N MET A 65 -8.63 -7.38 -3.09
CA MET A 65 -9.15 -7.94 -4.34
C MET A 65 -10.05 -6.89 -5.00
N TYR A 66 -9.90 -6.74 -6.30
CA TYR A 66 -10.71 -5.86 -7.14
C TYR A 66 -11.68 -6.67 -8.01
N LYS A 67 -12.67 -6.00 -8.60
CA LYS A 67 -13.66 -6.68 -9.44
C LYS A 67 -13.01 -7.20 -10.73
N GLU A 68 -12.05 -6.47 -11.25
CA GLU A 68 -11.32 -6.85 -12.46
C GLU A 68 -10.42 -8.08 -12.24
N ASP A 69 -10.07 -8.43 -10.99
CA ASP A 69 -9.21 -9.58 -10.71
C ASP A 69 -9.84 -10.92 -11.11
N VAL A 70 -11.17 -11.01 -11.12
CA VAL A 70 -11.91 -12.17 -11.64
C VAL A 70 -11.63 -12.34 -13.14
N ILE A 71 -11.63 -11.23 -13.87
CA ILE A 71 -11.40 -11.20 -15.31
C ILE A 71 -9.91 -11.43 -15.60
N ARG A 72 -9.00 -10.84 -14.82
CA ARG A 72 -7.55 -11.12 -14.90
C ARG A 72 -7.26 -12.60 -14.70
N ALA A 73 -7.91 -13.25 -13.72
CA ALA A 73 -7.75 -14.67 -13.47
C ALA A 73 -8.22 -15.53 -14.66
N LYS A 74 -9.37 -15.18 -15.26
CA LYS A 74 -9.89 -15.84 -16.48
C LYS A 74 -8.92 -15.65 -17.66
N PHE A 75 -8.45 -14.42 -17.87
CA PHE A 75 -7.47 -14.08 -18.91
C PHE A 75 -6.18 -14.89 -18.77
N TYR A 76 -5.58 -14.95 -17.59
CA TYR A 76 -4.33 -15.70 -17.39
C TYR A 76 -4.51 -17.22 -17.45
N SER A 77 -5.73 -17.73 -17.18
CA SER A 77 -6.07 -19.13 -17.37
C SER A 77 -6.06 -19.52 -18.86
N GLU A 78 -6.58 -18.65 -19.73
CA GLU A 78 -6.69 -18.90 -21.17
C GLU A 78 -5.42 -18.50 -21.95
N PHE A 79 -4.86 -17.33 -21.63
CA PHE A 79 -3.73 -16.69 -22.30
C PHE A 79 -2.52 -16.65 -21.37
N ARG A 80 -1.91 -17.82 -21.16
CA ARG A 80 -0.77 -18.00 -20.23
C ARG A 80 0.48 -17.16 -20.54
N ASN A 81 0.57 -16.60 -21.75
CA ASN A 81 1.74 -15.88 -22.24
C ASN A 81 1.36 -14.41 -22.56
N SER A 82 1.28 -13.56 -21.54
CA SER A 82 0.87 -12.16 -21.64
C SER A 82 1.96 -11.20 -22.13
N GLY A 83 3.07 -11.72 -22.65
CA GLY A 83 4.24 -10.93 -23.05
C GLY A 83 5.08 -10.47 -21.85
N VAL A 84 6.10 -9.65 -22.13
CA VAL A 84 6.99 -9.09 -21.10
C VAL A 84 6.35 -7.84 -20.52
N THR A 85 5.99 -7.87 -19.24
CA THR A 85 5.51 -6.69 -18.51
C THR A 85 6.70 -5.87 -18.02
N ALA A 86 6.82 -4.63 -18.48
CA ALA A 86 7.86 -3.71 -18.01
C ALA A 86 7.41 -3.02 -16.72
N VAL A 87 7.87 -3.51 -15.56
CA VAL A 87 7.51 -2.96 -14.24
C VAL A 87 8.04 -1.53 -14.04
N GLU A 88 9.16 -1.19 -14.67
CA GLU A 88 9.80 0.13 -14.56
C GLU A 88 9.05 1.24 -15.32
N ASN A 89 8.28 0.87 -16.35
CA ASN A 89 7.63 1.82 -17.24
C ASN A 89 6.14 1.91 -16.95
N SER A 90 5.74 2.86 -16.10
CA SER A 90 4.31 3.11 -15.79
C SER A 90 3.48 3.52 -17.01
N SER A 91 4.12 4.02 -18.08
CA SER A 91 3.43 4.49 -19.28
C SER A 91 2.93 3.38 -20.21
N LYS A 92 3.47 2.15 -20.10
CA LYS A 92 3.08 1.06 -21.01
C LYS A 92 2.18 0.07 -20.27
N PRO A 93 0.86 0.05 -20.55
CA PRO A 93 -0.04 -0.89 -19.90
C PRO A 93 0.31 -2.33 -20.31
N SER A 94 0.17 -3.26 -19.36
CA SER A 94 0.32 -4.68 -19.64
C SER A 94 -0.76 -5.16 -20.62
N LEU A 95 -0.52 -6.29 -21.29
CA LEU A 95 -1.51 -6.86 -22.22
C LEU A 95 -2.84 -7.18 -21.51
N CYS A 96 -2.76 -7.66 -20.27
CA CYS A 96 -3.93 -7.93 -19.44
C CYS A 96 -4.67 -6.63 -19.08
N GLU A 97 -3.94 -5.53 -18.86
CA GLU A 97 -4.56 -4.23 -18.57
C GLU A 97 -5.26 -3.66 -19.80
N GLN A 98 -4.62 -3.73 -20.99
CA GLN A 98 -5.27 -3.36 -22.25
C GLN A 98 -6.53 -4.19 -22.52
N PHE A 99 -6.54 -5.47 -22.14
CA PHE A 99 -7.72 -6.32 -22.20
C PHE A 99 -8.83 -5.83 -21.27
N ILE A 100 -8.49 -5.43 -20.04
CA ILE A 100 -9.47 -4.90 -19.09
C ILE A 100 -10.04 -3.58 -19.57
N ASP A 101 -9.21 -2.67 -20.08
CA ASP A 101 -9.65 -1.39 -20.64
C ASP A 101 -10.64 -1.59 -21.80
N GLN A 102 -10.35 -2.55 -22.68
CA GLN A 102 -11.25 -2.93 -23.77
C GLN A 102 -12.55 -3.53 -23.23
N PHE A 103 -12.46 -4.46 -22.28
CA PHE A 103 -13.61 -5.10 -21.67
C PHE A 103 -14.53 -4.08 -20.96
N GLU A 104 -13.97 -3.11 -20.24
CA GLU A 104 -14.74 -2.03 -19.61
C GLU A 104 -15.39 -1.12 -20.65
N SER A 105 -14.71 -0.85 -21.77
CA SER A 105 -15.26 -0.06 -22.87
C SER A 105 -16.45 -0.76 -23.51
N GLU A 106 -16.34 -2.07 -23.78
CA GLU A 106 -17.44 -2.90 -24.29
C GLU A 106 -18.61 -2.98 -23.31
N ARG A 107 -18.32 -3.11 -22.01
CA ARG A 107 -19.33 -3.14 -20.95
C ARG A 107 -20.11 -1.82 -20.86
N LYS A 108 -19.44 -0.68 -21.04
CA LYS A 108 -20.08 0.65 -21.08
C LYS A 108 -20.94 0.81 -22.34
N ALA A 109 -20.49 0.27 -23.47
CA ALA A 109 -21.25 0.32 -24.72
C ALA A 109 -22.48 -0.59 -24.72
N ASN A 110 -22.39 -1.78 -24.10
CA ASN A 110 -23.43 -2.80 -24.10
C ASN A 110 -23.74 -3.30 -22.68
N PRO A 111 -24.51 -2.53 -21.88
CA PRO A 111 -24.76 -2.87 -20.47
C PRO A 111 -25.68 -4.08 -20.25
N GLU A 112 -26.44 -4.51 -21.27
CA GLU A 112 -27.37 -5.65 -21.15
C GLU A 112 -26.75 -7.01 -21.53
N MET A 113 -25.52 -7.03 -22.05
CA MET A 113 -24.89 -8.27 -22.51
C MET A 113 -24.30 -9.08 -21.36
N ASN A 114 -24.26 -10.41 -21.54
CA ASN A 114 -23.66 -11.32 -20.58
C ASN A 114 -22.14 -11.11 -20.50
N GLU A 115 -21.56 -11.35 -19.32
CA GLU A 115 -20.14 -11.15 -19.03
C GLU A 115 -19.25 -12.02 -19.93
N ASP A 116 -19.68 -13.24 -20.24
CA ASP A 116 -18.97 -14.13 -21.16
C ASP A 116 -18.99 -13.63 -22.60
N GLU A 117 -20.07 -13.00 -23.06
CA GLU A 117 -20.17 -12.45 -24.41
C GLU A 117 -19.29 -11.20 -24.56
N LEU A 118 -19.29 -10.34 -23.54
CA LEU A 118 -18.40 -9.18 -23.48
C LEU A 118 -16.93 -9.60 -23.47
N TYR A 119 -16.60 -10.64 -22.70
CA TYR A 119 -15.26 -11.21 -22.65
C TYR A 119 -14.82 -11.74 -24.03
N MET A 120 -15.72 -12.46 -24.72
CA MET A 120 -15.44 -12.98 -26.06
C MET A 120 -15.21 -11.85 -27.07
N ARG A 121 -16.03 -10.79 -27.06
CA ARG A 121 -15.82 -9.61 -27.91
C ARG A 121 -14.47 -8.94 -27.64
N ALA A 122 -14.17 -8.65 -26.37
CA ALA A 122 -12.89 -8.04 -25.99
C ALA A 122 -11.70 -8.91 -26.44
N SER A 123 -11.82 -10.24 -26.32
CA SER A 123 -10.80 -11.18 -26.78
C SER A 123 -10.62 -11.16 -28.30
N ASN A 124 -11.72 -11.10 -29.07
CA ASN A 124 -11.67 -11.09 -30.52
C ASN A 124 -11.04 -9.80 -31.05
N VAL A 125 -11.37 -8.64 -30.48
CA VAL A 125 -10.77 -7.35 -30.83
C VAL A 125 -9.24 -7.41 -30.66
N LEU A 126 -8.76 -7.92 -29.53
CA LEU A 126 -7.31 -8.01 -29.29
C LEU A 126 -6.60 -9.09 -30.10
N ILE A 127 -7.31 -10.14 -30.54
CA ILE A 127 -6.81 -11.11 -31.51
C ILE A 127 -6.70 -10.47 -32.90
N GLU A 128 -7.68 -9.67 -33.32
CA GLU A 128 -7.67 -8.92 -34.59
C GLU A 128 -6.52 -7.92 -34.64
N HIS A 129 -6.22 -7.25 -33.52
CA HIS A 129 -5.04 -6.40 -33.37
C HIS A 129 -3.71 -7.17 -33.34
N GLY A 130 -3.73 -8.51 -33.35
CA GLY A 130 -2.54 -9.37 -33.34
C GLY A 130 -1.81 -9.41 -32.00
N LEU A 131 -2.44 -8.89 -30.94
CA LEU A 131 -1.84 -8.78 -29.60
C LEU A 131 -2.05 -10.06 -28.78
N LEU A 132 -3.12 -10.82 -29.04
CA LEU A 132 -3.41 -12.09 -28.40
C LEU A 132 -3.27 -13.27 -29.36
N LYS A 133 -2.71 -14.37 -28.86
CA LYS A 133 -2.72 -15.68 -29.54
C LYS A 133 -3.39 -16.69 -28.63
N LYS A 134 -4.48 -17.30 -29.11
CA LYS A 134 -5.14 -18.41 -28.41
C LYS A 134 -4.18 -19.61 -28.35
N ARG A 135 -4.29 -20.37 -27.27
CA ARG A 135 -3.64 -21.66 -27.13
C ARG A 135 -4.12 -22.60 -28.25
N VAL A 136 -3.17 -23.34 -28.84
CA VAL A 136 -3.45 -24.58 -29.59
C VAL A 136 -3.61 -25.72 -28.59
#